data_AF-A0A928D655-F1
#
_entry.id   AF-A0A928D655-F1
#
_cell.length_a   1.000
_cell.length_b   1.000
_cell.length_c   1.000
_cell.angle_alpha   90.00
_cell.angle_beta   90.00
_cell.angle_gamma   90.00
#
_symmetry.space_group_name_H-M   'P 1'
#
loop_
_entity.id
_entity.type
_entity.pdbx_description
1 polymer ?
#
loop_
_entity_poly.entity_id
_entity_poly.type
_entity_poly.pdbx_seq_one_letter_code
_entity_poly.pdbx_strand_id
1 'polypeptide(L)'
;MPQNISRCLFDDVELFKANGLVGTDFDCMSGCWPARGLDFYILAKAHLNPDRLSYDDFYDDYLTVAFGRAAPAMRKYYDCLYDAYNVAIKEVSKMRAAAASARKPVERGAHNVYYRKAYEAADPVRFLDEARTLSADDADAAARVAFVRMGAEIGRRHLAIIDAARSKAPDLARLQREAAEFFRETFLGNPLTLSPSGVCGRHLGRDPLGLQKR
;
A
#
# COMPACT_ATOMS: atom_id res chain seq x y z
N MET A 1 -2.55 -0.23 -3.25
CA MET A 1 -1.24 0.20 -3.78
C MET A 1 -0.22 0.21 -2.65
N PRO A 2 1.02 -0.24 -2.86
CA PRO A 2 2.04 -0.26 -1.82
C PRO A 2 2.36 1.15 -1.33
N GLN A 3 2.27 1.33 -0.02
CA GLN A 3 2.65 2.54 0.68
C GLN A 3 3.10 2.13 2.07
N ASN A 4 3.98 2.91 2.68
CA ASN A 4 4.28 2.82 4.09
C ASN A 4 4.05 4.19 4.72
N ILE A 5 2.95 4.33 5.44
CA ILE A 5 2.63 5.53 6.23
C ILE A 5 2.56 5.22 7.73
N SER A 6 2.96 4.00 8.10
CA SER A 6 2.78 3.44 9.43
C SER A 6 3.37 4.30 10.55
N ARG A 7 4.54 4.94 10.32
CA ARG A 7 5.12 5.87 11.29
C ARG A 7 4.23 7.09 11.53
N CYS A 8 3.72 7.71 10.47
CA CYS A 8 2.81 8.85 10.61
C CYS A 8 1.54 8.44 11.37
N LEU A 9 0.98 7.26 11.08
CA LEU A 9 -0.19 6.76 11.80
C LEU A 9 0.09 6.53 13.29
N PHE A 10 1.25 5.96 13.62
CA PHE A 10 1.67 5.78 15.01
C PHE A 10 1.77 7.11 15.74
N ASP A 11 2.50 8.08 15.15
CA ASP A 11 2.74 9.39 15.75
C ASP A 11 1.43 10.15 15.97
N ASP A 12 0.52 10.13 14.99
CA ASP A 12 -0.81 10.75 15.10
C ASP A 12 -1.64 10.12 16.23
N VAL A 13 -1.68 8.78 16.31
CA VAL A 13 -2.43 8.08 17.37
C VAL A 13 -1.87 8.38 18.75
N GLU A 14 -0.55 8.34 18.94
CA GLU A 14 0.06 8.65 20.24
C GLU A 14 -0.15 10.12 20.63
N LEU A 15 -0.08 11.04 19.66
CA LEU A 15 -0.42 12.45 19.88
C LEU A 15 -1.88 12.59 20.33
N PHE A 16 -2.83 11.93 19.65
CA PHE A 16 -4.23 12.01 20.03
C PHE A 16 -4.49 11.37 21.40
N LYS A 17 -3.87 10.22 21.71
CA LYS A 17 -3.94 9.60 23.05
C LYS A 17 -3.47 10.56 24.15
N ALA A 18 -2.38 11.29 23.91
CA ALA A 18 -1.89 12.30 24.84
C ALA A 18 -2.88 13.47 25.04
N ASN A 19 -3.83 13.67 24.11
CA ASN A 19 -4.84 14.72 24.13
C ASN A 19 -6.26 14.21 24.41
N GLY A 20 -6.40 13.03 25.03
CA GLY A 20 -7.70 12.52 25.48
C GLY A 20 -8.52 11.78 24.41
N LEU A 21 -7.85 11.15 23.43
CA LEU A 21 -8.51 10.28 22.46
C LEU A 21 -9.36 9.19 23.13
N VAL A 22 -10.63 9.10 22.74
CA VAL A 22 -11.56 8.04 23.17
C VAL A 22 -11.77 6.98 22.08
N GLY A 23 -11.58 7.35 20.80
CA GLY A 23 -11.65 6.42 19.67
C GLY A 23 -11.38 7.10 18.33
N THR A 24 -11.04 6.30 17.31
CA THR A 24 -10.83 6.75 15.93
C THR A 24 -11.65 5.91 14.95
N ASP A 25 -11.99 6.50 13.82
CA ASP A 25 -12.45 5.77 12.63
C ASP A 25 -11.41 5.90 11.51
N PHE A 26 -11.08 4.78 10.85
CA PHE A 26 -10.09 4.74 9.77
C PHE A 26 -10.77 4.30 8.46
N ASP A 27 -11.35 5.26 7.74
CA ASP A 27 -12.21 5.01 6.57
C ASP A 27 -11.45 4.56 5.29
N CYS A 28 -10.11 4.61 5.34
CA CYS A 28 -9.24 4.34 4.20
C CYS A 28 -8.77 2.88 4.11
N MET A 29 -9.41 1.96 4.87
CA MET A 29 -9.09 0.53 4.85
C MET A 29 -9.61 -0.12 3.56
N SER A 30 -8.86 0.05 2.47
CA SER A 30 -9.18 -0.47 1.12
C SER A 30 -9.11 -2.00 0.99
N GLY A 31 -8.99 -2.74 2.10
CA GLY A 31 -8.86 -4.20 2.15
C GLY A 31 -7.66 -4.76 1.38
N CYS A 32 -6.65 -3.93 1.09
CA CYS A 32 -5.45 -4.32 0.36
C CYS A 32 -4.32 -4.70 1.33
N TRP A 33 -4.56 -5.74 2.14
CA TRP A 33 -3.61 -6.27 3.12
C TRP A 33 -2.20 -6.54 2.57
N PRO A 34 -2.02 -7.11 1.36
CA PRO A 34 -0.71 -7.29 0.72
C PRO A 34 0.12 -6.01 0.62
N ALA A 35 -0.53 -4.87 0.46
CA ALA A 35 0.13 -3.61 0.17
C ALA A 35 0.19 -2.66 1.37
N ARG A 36 -0.68 -2.87 2.37
CA ARG A 36 -0.92 -1.97 3.51
C ARG A 36 -0.88 -2.68 4.86
N GLY A 37 -0.50 -3.96 4.89
CA GLY A 37 -0.54 -4.78 6.10
C GLY A 37 0.29 -4.22 7.26
N LEU A 38 1.45 -3.63 6.97
CA LEU A 38 2.26 -2.93 7.98
C LEU A 38 1.52 -1.72 8.58
N ASP A 39 0.88 -0.90 7.76
CA ASP A 39 0.11 0.25 8.25
C ASP A 39 -1.00 -0.20 9.20
N PHE A 40 -1.74 -1.26 8.83
CA PHE A 40 -2.82 -1.81 9.65
C PHE A 40 -2.30 -2.43 10.95
N TYR A 41 -1.17 -3.14 10.88
CA TYR A 41 -0.52 -3.70 12.06
C TYR A 41 -0.12 -2.61 13.06
N ILE A 42 0.60 -1.60 12.60
CA ILE A 42 1.08 -0.49 13.43
C ILE A 42 -0.09 0.32 13.97
N LEU A 43 -1.11 0.60 13.15
CA LEU A 43 -2.32 1.30 13.61
C LEU A 43 -3.00 0.54 14.76
N ALA A 44 -3.17 -0.78 14.62
CA ALA A 44 -3.76 -1.61 15.67
C ALA A 44 -2.89 -1.65 16.93
N LYS A 45 -1.56 -1.81 16.78
CA LYS A 45 -0.62 -1.80 17.90
C LYS A 45 -0.60 -0.47 18.64
N ALA A 46 -0.63 0.67 17.95
CA ALA A 46 -0.68 1.99 18.58
C ALA A 46 -1.92 2.18 19.46
N HIS A 47 -3.08 1.67 19.02
CA HIS A 47 -4.31 1.66 19.83
C HIS A 47 -4.18 0.76 21.06
N LEU A 48 -3.50 -0.38 20.93
CA LEU A 48 -3.29 -1.39 21.98
C LEU A 48 -1.90 -1.27 22.61
N ASN A 49 -1.43 -0.05 22.87
CA ASN A 49 -0.10 0.23 23.43
C ASN A 49 -0.16 0.76 24.87
N PRO A 50 -0.52 -0.07 25.87
CA PRO A 50 -0.48 0.32 27.28
C PRO A 50 0.97 0.44 27.80
N ASP A 51 1.89 -0.36 27.24
CA ASP A 51 3.28 -0.47 27.67
C ASP A 51 4.18 0.66 27.14
N ARG A 52 3.61 1.60 26.37
CA ARG A 52 4.31 2.76 25.79
C ARG A 52 5.53 2.37 24.93
N LEU A 53 5.41 1.26 24.20
CA LEU A 53 6.40 0.87 23.21
C LEU A 53 6.48 1.90 22.08
N SER A 54 7.67 2.05 21.52
CA SER A 54 7.92 2.96 20.41
C SER A 54 7.44 2.39 19.07
N TYR A 55 7.37 3.23 18.04
CA TYR A 55 7.16 2.76 16.67
C TYR A 55 8.22 1.72 16.27
N ASP A 56 9.49 1.97 16.60
CA ASP A 56 10.59 1.11 16.18
C ASP A 56 10.51 -0.28 16.84
N ASP A 57 10.03 -0.36 18.08
CA ASP A 57 9.78 -1.65 18.75
C ASP A 57 8.73 -2.47 17.98
N PHE A 58 7.61 -1.86 17.59
CA PHE A 58 6.57 -2.56 16.83
C PHE A 58 6.98 -2.87 15.39
N TYR A 59 7.76 -2.00 14.76
CA TYR A 59 8.25 -2.22 13.41
C TYR A 59 9.24 -3.37 13.36
N ASP A 60 10.16 -3.42 14.33
CA ASP A 60 11.15 -4.49 14.47
C ASP A 60 10.50 -5.83 14.82
N ASP A 61 9.51 -5.82 15.72
CA ASP A 61 8.68 -6.98 16.05
C ASP A 61 7.93 -7.50 14.82
N TYR A 62 7.23 -6.63 14.08
CA TYR A 62 6.54 -7.00 12.84
C TYR A 62 7.48 -7.68 11.86
N LEU A 63 8.65 -7.09 11.61
CA LEU A 63 9.60 -7.60 10.66
C LEU A 63 10.16 -8.96 11.08
N THR A 64 10.56 -9.07 12.34
CA THR A 64 11.22 -10.27 12.88
C THR A 64 10.24 -11.43 12.98
N VAL A 65 9.06 -11.21 13.56
CA VAL A 65 8.05 -12.25 13.76
C VAL A 65 7.44 -12.69 12.43
N ALA A 66 7.16 -11.77 11.52
CA ALA A 66 6.53 -12.13 10.25
C ALA A 66 7.51 -12.79 9.26
N PHE A 67 8.76 -12.32 9.20
CA PHE A 67 9.67 -12.66 8.10
C PHE A 67 10.97 -13.35 8.51
N GLY A 68 11.28 -13.46 9.80
CA GLY A 68 12.45 -14.17 10.29
C GLY A 68 13.75 -13.71 9.60
N ARG A 69 14.45 -14.64 8.94
CA ARG A 69 15.70 -14.35 8.20
C ARG A 69 15.54 -13.32 7.07
N ALA A 70 14.33 -13.14 6.55
CA ALA A 70 14.05 -12.14 5.52
C ALA A 70 13.78 -10.73 6.08
N ALA A 71 13.70 -10.56 7.41
CA ALA A 71 13.44 -9.27 8.05
C ALA A 71 14.35 -8.12 7.56
N PRO A 72 15.67 -8.28 7.37
CA PRO A 72 16.53 -7.20 6.86
C PRO A 72 16.15 -6.74 5.45
N ALA A 73 15.78 -7.67 4.56
CA ALA A 73 15.36 -7.34 3.20
C ALA A 73 13.96 -6.69 3.20
N MET A 74 13.06 -7.18 4.03
CA MET A 74 11.73 -6.58 4.21
C MET A 74 11.78 -5.17 4.81
N ARG A 75 12.73 -4.90 5.70
CA ARG A 75 13.00 -3.54 6.19
C ARG A 75 13.33 -2.60 5.04
N LYS A 76 14.32 -2.96 4.21
CA LYS A 76 14.71 -2.15 3.04
C LYS A 76 13.53 -1.90 2.10
N TYR A 77 12.66 -2.89 1.90
CA TYR A 77 11.42 -2.73 1.11
C TYR A 77 10.49 -1.66 1.70
N TYR A 78 10.15 -1.77 2.98
CA TYR A 78 9.22 -0.83 3.63
C TYR A 78 9.80 0.55 3.85
N ASP A 79 11.11 0.66 4.13
CA ASP A 79 11.81 1.95 4.22
C ASP A 79 11.82 2.66 2.86
N CYS A 80 12.04 1.94 1.77
CA CYS A 80 11.94 2.49 0.42
C CYS A 80 10.55 3.07 0.14
N LEU A 81 9.48 2.38 0.56
CA LEU A 81 8.11 2.89 0.45
C LEU A 81 7.86 4.14 1.32
N TYR A 82 8.47 4.19 2.51
CA TYR A 82 8.34 5.34 3.41
C TYR A 82 9.07 6.58 2.85
N ASP A 83 10.27 6.40 2.32
CA ASP A 83 11.02 7.47 1.66
C ASP A 83 10.27 8.01 0.44
N ALA A 84 9.74 7.11 -0.40
CA ALA A 84 8.90 7.48 -1.53
C ALA A 84 7.65 8.27 -1.10
N TYR A 85 7.00 7.86 0.00
CA TYR A 85 5.87 8.59 0.57
C TYR A 85 6.27 9.99 1.03
N ASN A 86 7.41 10.14 1.71
CA ASN A 86 7.92 11.42 2.20
C ASN A 86 8.31 12.40 1.07
N VAL A 87 8.76 11.88 -0.07
CA VAL A 87 8.93 12.70 -1.27
C VAL A 87 7.57 13.13 -1.82
N ALA A 88 6.64 12.18 -1.99
CA ALA A 88 5.33 12.43 -2.55
C ALA A 88 4.48 13.41 -1.72
N ILE A 89 4.50 13.32 -0.38
CA ILE A 89 3.73 14.22 0.48
C ILE A 89 4.19 15.68 0.34
N LYS A 90 5.49 15.92 0.14
CA LYS A 90 6.04 17.26 -0.12
C LYS A 90 5.56 17.80 -1.47
N GLU A 91 5.53 16.97 -2.50
CA GLU A 91 5.02 17.35 -3.83
C GLU A 91 3.51 17.65 -3.78
N VAL A 92 2.72 16.75 -3.18
CA VAL A 92 1.27 16.93 -3.03
C VAL A 92 0.96 18.19 -2.20
N SER A 93 1.75 18.47 -1.16
CA SER A 93 1.60 19.70 -0.35
C SER A 93 1.83 20.96 -1.18
N LYS A 94 2.86 20.97 -2.04
CA LYS A 94 3.11 22.08 -2.98
C LYS A 94 1.96 22.24 -3.98
N MET A 95 1.45 21.13 -4.53
CA MET A 95 0.30 21.15 -5.45
C MET A 95 -0.95 21.72 -4.76
N ARG A 96 -1.22 21.32 -3.51
CA ARG A 96 -2.33 21.84 -2.70
C ARG A 96 -2.19 23.33 -2.44
N ALA A 97 -1.01 23.79 -2.05
CA ALA A 97 -0.74 25.21 -1.82
C ALA A 97 -0.92 26.04 -3.10
N ALA A 98 -0.40 25.57 -4.24
CA ALA A 98 -0.57 26.24 -5.53
C ALA A 98 -2.04 26.31 -5.97
N ALA A 99 -2.79 25.21 -5.81
CA ALA A 99 -4.22 25.17 -6.11
C ALA A 99 -5.03 26.13 -5.22
N ALA A 100 -4.72 26.17 -3.92
CA ALA A 100 -5.34 27.10 -2.97
C ALA A 100 -5.08 28.57 -3.36
N SER A 101 -3.82 28.92 -3.65
CA SER A 101 -3.43 30.27 -4.12
C SER A 101 -4.15 30.64 -5.42
N ALA A 102 -4.36 29.68 -6.32
CA ALA A 102 -5.09 29.86 -7.57
C ALA A 102 -6.62 29.79 -7.41
N ARG A 103 -7.15 29.55 -6.20
CA ARG A 103 -8.58 29.26 -5.93
C ARG A 103 -9.17 28.18 -6.85
N LYS A 104 -8.37 27.17 -7.16
CA LYS A 104 -8.76 26.02 -8.00
C LYS A 104 -8.85 24.76 -7.14
N PRO A 105 -9.70 23.79 -7.52
CA PRO A 105 -9.65 22.48 -6.90
C PRO A 105 -8.29 21.84 -7.16
N VAL A 106 -7.80 21.08 -6.17
CA VAL A 106 -6.61 20.24 -6.34
C VAL A 106 -6.88 19.25 -7.47
N GLU A 107 -5.89 19.07 -8.35
CA GLU A 107 -6.03 18.19 -9.50
C GLU A 107 -6.46 16.77 -9.07
N ARG A 108 -7.50 16.25 -9.74
CA ARG A 108 -7.93 14.86 -9.53
C ARG A 108 -6.77 13.92 -9.85
N GLY A 109 -6.40 13.08 -8.88
CA GLY A 109 -5.29 12.15 -9.04
C GLY A 109 -3.96 12.62 -8.45
N ALA A 110 -3.94 13.69 -7.65
CA ALA A 110 -2.76 14.04 -6.84
C ALA A 110 -2.30 12.87 -5.94
N HIS A 111 -3.21 11.99 -5.51
CA HIS A 111 -2.87 10.76 -4.78
C HIS A 111 -2.08 9.74 -5.62
N ASN A 112 -2.08 9.85 -6.95
CA ASN A 112 -1.27 8.96 -7.80
C ASN A 112 0.22 9.31 -7.73
N VAL A 113 0.58 10.50 -7.21
CA VAL A 113 1.98 10.89 -6.97
C VAL A 113 2.63 9.95 -5.97
N TYR A 114 1.92 9.58 -4.89
CA TYR A 114 2.43 8.61 -3.91
C TYR A 114 2.81 7.28 -4.55
N TYR A 115 1.93 6.77 -5.42
CA TYR A 115 2.15 5.49 -6.09
C TYR A 115 3.30 5.59 -7.08
N ARG A 116 3.33 6.65 -7.89
CA ARG A 116 4.41 6.86 -8.85
C ARG A 116 5.77 6.91 -8.14
N LYS A 117 5.89 7.68 -7.05
CA LYS A 117 7.14 7.77 -6.29
C LYS A 117 7.58 6.43 -5.72
N ALA A 118 6.66 5.58 -5.29
CA ALA A 118 6.99 4.24 -4.80
C ALA A 118 7.64 3.36 -5.88
N TYR A 119 7.23 3.51 -7.15
CA TYR A 119 7.80 2.75 -8.28
C TYR A 119 8.96 3.47 -8.99
N GLU A 120 9.12 4.78 -8.80
CA GLU A 120 10.31 5.54 -9.23
C GLU A 120 11.49 5.37 -8.26
N ALA A 121 11.21 5.10 -6.97
CA ALA A 121 12.22 4.79 -5.99
C ALA A 121 12.99 3.52 -6.36
N ALA A 122 14.25 3.41 -5.92
CA ALA A 122 15.14 2.31 -6.23
C ALA A 122 14.43 0.95 -6.09
N ASP A 123 14.13 0.34 -7.24
CA ASP A 123 13.21 -0.79 -7.44
C ASP A 123 12.92 -1.59 -6.15
N PRO A 124 11.83 -1.30 -5.42
CA PRO A 124 11.53 -1.99 -4.18
C PRO A 124 11.32 -3.49 -4.38
N VAL A 125 11.02 -3.95 -5.61
CA VAL A 125 10.81 -5.37 -5.92
C VAL A 125 12.09 -6.18 -5.72
N ARG A 126 13.27 -5.59 -5.93
CA ARG A 126 14.56 -6.29 -5.70
C ARG A 126 14.72 -6.77 -4.26
N PHE A 127 14.19 -6.01 -3.29
CA PHE A 127 14.25 -6.39 -1.88
C PHE A 127 13.28 -7.53 -1.57
N LEU A 128 12.18 -7.63 -2.31
CA LEU A 128 11.29 -8.79 -2.22
C LEU A 128 11.93 -10.04 -2.84
N ASP A 129 12.81 -9.90 -3.84
CA ASP A 129 13.56 -11.03 -4.43
C ASP A 129 14.62 -11.55 -3.45
N GLU A 130 15.33 -10.62 -2.79
CA GLU A 130 16.24 -10.92 -1.69
C GLU A 130 15.49 -11.62 -0.54
N ALA A 131 14.36 -11.05 -0.10
CA ALA A 131 13.52 -11.62 0.95
C ALA A 131 13.06 -13.05 0.63
N ARG A 132 12.62 -13.30 -0.61
CA ARG A 132 12.21 -14.64 -1.07
C ARG A 132 13.33 -15.66 -0.93
N THR A 133 14.56 -15.25 -1.22
CA THR A 133 15.74 -16.12 -1.12
C THR A 133 16.07 -16.41 0.34
N LEU A 134 16.00 -15.40 1.20
CA LEU A 134 16.29 -15.53 2.64
C LEU A 134 15.23 -16.34 3.41
N SER A 135 13.99 -16.36 2.92
CA SER A 135 12.89 -17.12 3.51
C SER A 135 12.71 -18.52 2.92
N ALA A 136 13.61 -19.01 2.05
CA ALA A 136 13.41 -20.27 1.32
C ALA A 136 13.21 -21.49 2.23
N ASP A 137 13.85 -21.49 3.41
CA ASP A 137 13.78 -22.57 4.40
C ASP A 137 12.65 -22.40 5.43
N ASP A 138 11.85 -21.32 5.31
CA ASP A 138 10.74 -20.99 6.22
C ASP A 138 9.47 -20.79 5.40
N ALA A 139 8.61 -21.81 5.37
CA ALA A 139 7.40 -21.82 4.55
C ALA A 139 6.43 -20.67 4.88
N ASP A 140 6.32 -20.29 6.16
CA ASP A 140 5.41 -19.24 6.61
C ASP A 140 5.96 -17.86 6.23
N ALA A 141 7.25 -17.62 6.46
CA ALA A 141 7.90 -16.39 6.02
C ALA A 141 7.85 -16.26 4.49
N ALA A 142 8.11 -17.35 3.75
CA ALA A 142 8.03 -17.36 2.29
C ALA A 142 6.62 -17.03 1.78
N ALA A 143 5.58 -17.59 2.41
CA ALA A 143 4.20 -17.29 2.08
C ALA A 143 3.86 -15.81 2.33
N ARG A 144 4.33 -15.22 3.44
CA ARG A 144 4.14 -13.79 3.74
C ARG A 144 4.90 -12.88 2.78
N VAL A 145 6.13 -13.23 2.39
CA VAL A 145 6.88 -12.49 1.36
C VAL A 145 6.15 -12.55 0.02
N ALA A 146 5.65 -13.72 -0.38
CA ALA A 146 4.85 -13.87 -1.60
C ALA A 146 3.55 -13.04 -1.54
N PHE A 147 2.92 -13.01 -0.37
CA PHE A 147 1.75 -12.17 -0.12
C PHE A 147 2.08 -10.68 -0.29
N VAL A 148 3.16 -10.17 0.29
CA VAL A 148 3.57 -8.75 0.09
C VAL A 148 3.90 -8.45 -1.37
N ARG A 149 4.56 -9.39 -2.08
CA ARG A 149 4.82 -9.26 -3.53
C ARG A 149 3.54 -9.13 -4.34
N MET A 150 2.46 -9.82 -3.96
CA MET A 150 1.16 -9.65 -4.59
C MET A 150 0.70 -8.19 -4.53
N GLY A 151 0.91 -7.52 -3.39
CA GLY A 151 0.61 -6.09 -3.21
C GLY A 151 1.42 -5.19 -4.14
N ALA A 152 2.71 -5.50 -4.30
CA ALA A 152 3.59 -4.80 -5.25
C ALA A 152 3.13 -4.98 -6.71
N GLU A 153 2.70 -6.18 -7.09
CA GLU A 153 2.19 -6.46 -8.44
C GLU A 153 0.86 -5.77 -8.72
N ILE A 154 -0.07 -5.78 -7.75
CA ILE A 154 -1.33 -5.03 -7.82
C ILE A 154 -1.05 -3.56 -8.13
N GLY A 155 -0.09 -2.96 -7.42
CA GLY A 155 0.22 -1.56 -7.63
C GLY A 155 0.90 -1.26 -8.95
N ARG A 156 1.75 -2.17 -9.44
CA ARG A 156 2.41 -2.01 -10.74
C ARG A 156 1.37 -1.98 -11.87
N ARG A 157 0.40 -2.91 -11.84
CA ARG A 157 -0.69 -2.97 -12.83
C ARG A 157 -1.59 -1.73 -12.77
N HIS A 158 -1.92 -1.26 -11.58
CA HIS A 158 -2.74 -0.07 -11.44
C HIS A 158 -2.04 1.20 -11.95
N LEU A 159 -0.73 1.33 -11.71
CA LEU A 159 0.05 2.45 -12.27
C LEU A 159 0.10 2.39 -13.80
N ALA A 160 0.32 1.20 -14.38
CA ALA A 160 0.31 1.02 -15.83
C ALA A 160 -1.04 1.44 -16.45
N ILE A 161 -2.17 1.12 -15.82
CA ILE A 161 -3.49 1.56 -16.26
C ILE A 161 -3.64 3.08 -16.17
N ILE A 162 -3.18 3.71 -15.08
CA ILE A 162 -3.22 5.16 -14.93
C ILE A 162 -2.40 5.85 -16.04
N ASP A 163 -1.21 5.34 -16.32
CA ASP A 163 -0.30 5.91 -17.33
C ASP A 163 -0.86 5.74 -18.75
N ALA A 164 -1.40 4.55 -19.06
CA ALA A 164 -2.08 4.31 -20.32
C ALA A 164 -3.33 5.20 -20.50
N ALA A 165 -4.12 5.38 -19.44
CA ALA A 165 -5.31 6.22 -19.49
C ALA A 165 -4.96 7.71 -19.69
N ARG A 166 -3.91 8.20 -19.02
CA ARG A 166 -3.44 9.60 -19.15
C ARG A 166 -2.85 9.87 -20.53
N SER A 167 -2.07 8.94 -21.06
CA SER A 167 -1.46 9.06 -22.38
C SER A 167 -2.40 8.71 -23.54
N LYS A 168 -3.63 8.24 -23.24
CA LYS A 168 -4.57 7.68 -24.23
C LYS A 168 -3.93 6.56 -25.05
N ALA A 169 -3.12 5.72 -24.39
CA ALA A 169 -2.43 4.62 -25.04
C ALA A 169 -3.43 3.62 -25.65
N PRO A 170 -3.15 3.08 -26.85
CA PRO A 170 -4.05 2.17 -27.55
C PRO A 170 -4.24 0.83 -26.82
N ASP A 171 -3.32 0.47 -25.93
CA ASP A 171 -3.34 -0.79 -25.18
C ASP A 171 -4.05 -0.70 -23.82
N LEU A 172 -4.62 0.46 -23.47
CA LEU A 172 -5.37 0.65 -22.22
C LEU A 172 -6.39 -0.48 -21.98
N ALA A 173 -7.19 -0.81 -23.01
CA ALA A 173 -8.22 -1.83 -22.89
C ALA A 173 -7.64 -3.24 -22.61
N ARG A 174 -6.44 -3.54 -23.12
CA ARG A 174 -5.73 -4.78 -22.84
C ARG A 174 -5.25 -4.82 -21.39
N LEU A 175 -4.58 -3.76 -20.93
CA LEU A 175 -4.10 -3.63 -19.55
C LEU A 175 -5.23 -3.74 -18.52
N GLN A 176 -6.39 -3.14 -18.82
CA GLN A 176 -7.58 -3.23 -17.97
C GLN A 176 -8.09 -4.68 -17.85
N ARG A 177 -8.16 -5.43 -18.96
CA ARG A 177 -8.59 -6.84 -18.95
C ARG A 177 -7.60 -7.72 -18.18
N GLU A 178 -6.31 -7.61 -18.48
CA GLU A 178 -5.26 -8.39 -17.80
C GLU A 178 -5.23 -8.10 -16.29
N ALA A 179 -5.46 -6.86 -15.88
CA ALA A 179 -5.57 -6.52 -14.46
C ALA A 179 -6.85 -7.08 -13.83
N ALA A 180 -7.99 -7.00 -14.51
CA ALA A 180 -9.25 -7.55 -14.02
C ALA A 180 -9.17 -9.07 -13.82
N GLU A 181 -8.61 -9.81 -14.78
CA GLU A 181 -8.36 -11.25 -14.67
C GLU A 181 -7.47 -11.57 -13.47
N PHE A 182 -6.32 -10.89 -13.39
CA PHE A 182 -5.39 -11.06 -12.27
C PHE A 182 -6.04 -10.76 -10.91
N PHE A 183 -6.81 -9.67 -10.79
CA PHE A 183 -7.50 -9.32 -9.55
C PHE A 183 -8.59 -10.34 -9.19
N ARG A 184 -9.30 -10.86 -10.18
CA ARG A 184 -10.30 -11.92 -9.98
C ARG A 184 -9.65 -13.20 -9.47
N GLU A 185 -8.59 -13.67 -10.12
CA GLU A 185 -7.86 -14.86 -9.69
C GLU A 185 -7.27 -14.69 -8.29
N THR A 186 -6.66 -13.54 -8.02
CA THR A 186 -6.07 -13.21 -6.72
C THR A 186 -7.14 -13.18 -5.62
N PHE A 187 -8.30 -12.57 -5.89
CA PHE A 187 -9.42 -12.54 -4.95
C PHE A 187 -10.00 -13.94 -4.67
N LEU A 188 -10.19 -14.75 -5.71
CA LEU A 188 -10.72 -16.12 -5.57
C LEU A 188 -9.75 -17.05 -4.84
N GLY A 189 -8.44 -16.88 -5.06
CA GLY A 189 -7.40 -17.67 -4.38
C GLY A 189 -7.12 -17.22 -2.95
N ASN A 190 -7.27 -15.92 -2.66
CA ASN A 190 -7.05 -15.36 -1.33
C ASN A 190 -7.94 -14.12 -1.10
N PRO A 191 -9.14 -14.29 -0.51
CA PRO A 191 -10.12 -13.20 -0.36
C PRO A 191 -9.64 -11.98 0.45
N LEU A 192 -8.57 -12.12 1.25
CA LEU A 192 -7.99 -11.03 2.03
C LEU A 192 -7.03 -10.15 1.22
N THR A 193 -6.68 -10.53 -0.01
CA THR A 193 -5.71 -9.78 -0.83
C THR A 193 -6.26 -8.46 -1.35
N LEU A 194 -7.55 -8.44 -1.69
CA LEU A 194 -8.17 -7.36 -2.43
C LEU A 194 -9.62 -7.20 -1.96
N SER A 195 -9.97 -6.03 -1.44
CA SER A 195 -11.37 -5.64 -1.43
C SER A 195 -11.82 -5.30 -2.85
N PRO A 196 -12.97 -5.81 -3.33
CA PRO A 196 -13.61 -5.37 -4.57
C PRO A 196 -13.79 -3.84 -4.68
N SER A 197 -13.90 -3.14 -3.54
CA SER A 197 -14.03 -1.68 -3.50
C SER A 197 -12.68 -0.94 -3.60
N GLY A 198 -11.59 -1.59 -3.21
CA GLY A 198 -10.23 -1.01 -3.17
C GLY A 198 -9.56 -0.95 -4.54
N VAL A 199 -9.99 -1.82 -5.46
CA VAL A 199 -9.61 -1.73 -6.86
C VAL A 199 -10.54 -0.74 -7.52
N CYS A 200 -10.04 0.47 -7.81
CA CYS A 200 -10.85 1.58 -8.31
C CYS A 200 -11.62 1.17 -9.58
N GLY A 201 -12.88 0.75 -9.42
CA GLY A 201 -13.74 0.24 -10.51
C GLY A 201 -13.95 1.25 -11.64
N ARG A 202 -13.63 2.53 -11.40
CA ARG A 202 -13.62 3.57 -12.44
C ARG A 202 -12.64 3.29 -13.58
N HIS A 203 -11.53 2.59 -13.31
CA HIS A 203 -10.51 2.31 -14.32
C HIS A 203 -10.54 0.88 -14.84
N LEU A 204 -11.41 0.00 -14.35
CA LEU A 204 -11.51 -1.38 -14.82
C LEU A 204 -12.82 -1.69 -15.57
N GLY A 205 -13.71 -0.72 -15.72
CA GLY A 205 -15.02 -0.92 -16.36
C GLY A 205 -16.12 -1.33 -15.39
N ARG A 206 -17.36 -1.49 -15.89
CA ARG A 206 -18.49 -1.99 -15.10
C ARG A 206 -18.30 -3.50 -14.88
N ASP A 207 -18.23 -3.92 -13.61
CA ASP A 207 -18.09 -5.32 -13.16
C ASP A 207 -16.74 -6.00 -13.46
N PRO A 208 -15.63 -5.57 -12.83
CA PRO A 208 -14.31 -6.17 -13.05
C PRO A 208 -14.16 -7.58 -12.49
N LEU A 209 -15.08 -8.03 -11.62
CA LEU A 209 -14.99 -9.36 -11.00
C LEU A 209 -15.99 -10.35 -11.59
N GLY A 210 -16.93 -9.90 -12.44
CA GLY A 210 -18.01 -10.74 -12.96
C GLY A 210 -18.90 -11.30 -11.85
N LEU A 211 -18.96 -10.61 -10.71
CA LEU A 211 -19.76 -11.03 -9.57
C LEU A 211 -21.18 -10.54 -9.81
N GLN A 212 -22.01 -11.38 -10.44
CA GLN A 212 -23.44 -11.12 -10.55
C GLN A 212 -23.98 -10.76 -9.16
N LYS A 213 -24.63 -9.58 -9.06
CA LYS A 213 -25.39 -9.19 -7.87
C LYS A 213 -26.40 -10.31 -7.61
N ARG A 214 -26.16 -11.09 -6.55
CA ARG A 214 -27.18 -11.99 -6.00
C ARG A 214 -28.22 -11.17 -5.25
#